data_AF-A0A379WIE7-F1
#
_entry.id   AF-A0A379WIE7-F1
#
_cell.length_a   1.000
_cell.length_b   1.000
_cell.length_c   1.000
_cell.angle_alpha   90.00
_cell.angle_beta   90.00
_cell.angle_gamma   90.00
#
_symmetry.space_group_name_H-M   'P 1'
#
loop_
_entity.id
_entity.type
_entity.pdbx_description
1 polymer ?
#
loop_
_entity_poly.entity_id
_entity_poly.type
_entity_poly.pdbx_seq_one_letter_code
_entity_poly.pdbx_strand_id
1 'polypeptide(L)'
;MLRIADKTFDSHLFTGTGKFASSQLMVEAIRASGSQLVTLAMKRVDLRQHNDAILAPLIEAGVTLLPNTSGAKTAEEAIFAAQTGARSAGHKLVEIRNPSGCPLAIAGSDRNAKAAEALVKQGLWCCPTAARIRCCASGWKRSAARR
;
A
#
# COMPACT_ATOMS: atom_id res chain seq x y z
N MET A 1 -16.22 11.88 -5.95
CA MET A 1 -16.04 10.88 -4.88
C MET A 1 -15.53 9.59 -5.49
N LEU A 2 -14.35 9.17 -5.03
CA LEU A 2 -13.66 7.95 -5.38
C LEU A 2 -13.90 6.91 -4.28
N ARG A 3 -14.33 5.69 -4.64
CA ARG A 3 -14.52 4.59 -3.68
C ARG A 3 -13.46 3.52 -3.86
N ILE A 4 -12.73 3.20 -2.79
CA ILE A 4 -11.76 2.11 -2.75
C ILE A 4 -12.11 1.22 -1.56
N ALA A 5 -12.40 -0.04 -1.85
CA ALA A 5 -12.90 -0.98 -0.85
C ALA A 5 -14.12 -0.42 -0.10
N ASP A 6 -14.03 -0.30 1.23
CA ASP A 6 -15.06 0.23 2.12
C ASP A 6 -14.89 1.73 2.43
N LYS A 7 -13.90 2.40 1.83
CA LYS A 7 -13.60 3.82 2.05
C LYS A 7 -13.99 4.66 0.86
N THR A 8 -14.39 5.90 1.14
CA THR A 8 -14.69 6.91 0.13
C THR A 8 -13.82 8.13 0.35
N PHE A 9 -13.30 8.68 -0.76
CA PHE A 9 -12.41 9.82 -0.79
C PHE A 9 -12.99 10.89 -1.73
N ASP A 10 -12.87 12.14 -1.35
CA ASP A 10 -13.15 13.28 -2.21
C ASP A 10 -11.97 13.55 -3.16
N SER A 11 -10.76 13.34 -2.67
CA SER A 11 -9.53 13.46 -3.44
C SER A 11 -9.25 12.22 -4.28
N HIS A 12 -8.85 12.46 -5.53
CA HIS A 12 -8.42 11.42 -6.46
C HIS A 12 -6.88 11.30 -6.55
N LEU A 13 -6.17 12.11 -5.75
CA LEU A 13 -4.71 12.10 -5.66
C LEU A 13 -4.28 11.27 -4.46
N PHE A 14 -3.43 10.27 -4.70
CA PHE A 14 -2.73 9.55 -3.63
C PHE A 14 -1.29 10.00 -3.61
N THR A 15 -0.74 10.15 -2.41
CA THR A 15 0.62 10.61 -2.21
C THR A 15 1.44 9.56 -1.49
N GLY A 16 2.76 9.63 -1.66
CA GLY A 16 3.69 8.81 -0.91
C GLY A 16 4.40 9.62 0.18
N THR A 17 5.09 8.90 1.06
CA THR A 17 5.87 9.46 2.19
C THR A 17 7.37 9.51 1.90
N GLY A 18 7.79 9.07 0.71
CA GLY A 18 9.20 9.01 0.34
C GLY A 18 9.72 10.31 -0.29
N LYS A 19 11.03 10.51 -0.20
CA LYS A 19 11.81 11.56 -0.90
C LYS A 19 11.59 13.01 -0.42
N PHE A 20 10.94 13.21 0.73
CA PHE A 20 10.92 14.50 1.39
C PHE A 20 12.20 14.76 2.19
N ALA A 21 12.63 16.02 2.22
CA ALA A 21 13.81 16.45 2.98
C ALA A 21 13.55 16.46 4.50
N SER A 22 12.29 16.62 4.93
CA SER A 22 11.87 16.59 6.33
C SER A 22 10.43 16.11 6.46
N SER A 23 10.04 15.70 7.67
CA SER A 23 8.65 15.28 7.96
C SER A 23 7.66 16.45 7.94
N GLN A 24 8.11 17.65 8.33
CA GLN A 24 7.31 18.87 8.27
C GLN A 24 6.93 19.17 6.81
N LEU A 25 7.90 19.16 5.90
CA LEU A 25 7.66 19.41 4.47
C LEU A 25 6.74 18.34 3.86
N MET A 26 6.88 17.08 4.27
CA MET A 26 5.99 16.00 3.86
C MET A 26 4.54 16.29 4.25
N VAL A 27 4.29 16.68 5.50
CA VAL A 27 2.94 16.98 5.99
C VAL A 27 2.35 18.20 5.31
N GLU A 28 3.14 19.26 5.13
CA GLU A 28 2.73 20.46 4.41
C GLU A 28 2.33 20.13 2.97
N ALA A 29 3.13 19.34 2.25
CA ALA A 29 2.82 18.90 0.90
C ALA A 29 1.55 18.04 0.83
N ILE A 30 1.37 17.12 1.79
CA ILE A 30 0.15 16.29 1.88
C ILE A 30 -1.08 17.17 2.11
N ARG A 31 -1.01 18.11 3.05
CA ARG A 31 -2.13 19.04 3.34
C ARG A 31 -2.45 19.92 2.14
N ALA A 32 -1.44 20.52 1.51
CA ALA A 32 -1.61 21.37 0.33
C ALA A 32 -2.20 20.59 -0.86
N SER A 33 -1.84 19.31 -1.00
CA SER A 33 -2.37 18.46 -2.08
C SER A 33 -3.82 17.99 -1.86
N GLY A 34 -4.36 18.11 -0.64
CA GLY A 34 -5.65 17.54 -0.27
C GLY A 34 -5.71 16.01 -0.37
N SER A 35 -4.56 15.33 -0.39
CA SER A 35 -4.50 13.87 -0.45
C SER A 35 -5.06 13.25 0.83
N GLN A 36 -6.06 12.39 0.67
CA GLN A 36 -6.70 11.69 1.78
C GLN A 36 -6.16 10.26 1.97
N LEU A 37 -5.38 9.75 1.02
CA LEU A 37 -4.81 8.41 1.03
C LEU A 37 -3.30 8.47 0.79
N VAL A 38 -2.52 8.09 1.80
CA VAL A 38 -1.06 8.29 1.83
C VAL A 38 -0.33 6.97 2.01
N THR A 39 0.56 6.61 1.07
CA THR A 39 1.28 5.33 1.13
C THR A 39 2.40 5.35 2.17
N LEU A 40 2.51 4.28 2.96
CA LEU A 40 3.54 4.11 3.99
C LEU A 40 4.30 2.80 3.78
N ALA A 41 5.62 2.89 3.60
CA ALA A 41 6.47 1.70 3.47
C ALA A 41 6.71 1.08 4.85
N MET A 42 6.26 -0.16 5.05
CA MET A 42 6.33 -0.81 6.36
C MET A 42 7.75 -0.99 6.91
N LYS A 43 8.75 -1.12 6.03
CA LYS A 43 10.16 -1.23 6.41
C LYS A 43 10.74 0.06 6.99
N ARG A 44 10.11 1.21 6.75
CA ARG A 44 10.57 2.53 7.25
C ARG A 44 10.02 2.86 8.63
N VAL A 45 9.05 2.09 9.11
CA VAL A 45 8.48 2.27 10.44
C VAL A 45 9.29 1.41 11.38
N ASP A 46 10.24 2.03 12.09
CA ASP A 46 10.89 1.34 13.21
C ASP A 46 9.95 1.40 14.41
N LEU A 47 9.38 0.26 14.79
CA LEU A 47 8.52 0.14 15.96
C LEU A 47 9.33 0.01 17.27
N ARG A 48 10.66 -0.19 17.18
CA ARG A 48 11.53 -0.47 18.34
C ARG A 48 12.32 0.75 18.78
N GLN A 49 12.71 1.59 17.83
CA GLN A 49 13.19 2.93 18.12
C GLN A 49 12.00 3.85 17.95
N HIS A 50 11.59 4.60 18.98
CA HIS A 50 10.51 5.59 18.94
C HIS A 50 10.83 6.77 17.98
N ASN A 51 11.20 6.47 16.75
CA ASN A 51 11.45 7.43 15.69
C ASN A 51 10.14 7.61 14.92
N ASP A 52 9.17 8.21 15.60
CA ASP A 52 7.81 8.48 15.12
C ASP A 52 7.76 9.64 14.10
N ALA A 53 8.91 10.06 13.57
CA ALA A 53 9.03 11.23 12.69
C ALA A 53 8.18 11.15 11.42
N ILE A 54 7.73 9.96 11.01
CA ILE A 54 6.83 9.79 9.85
C ILE A 54 5.41 9.45 10.32
N LEU A 55 5.26 8.51 11.25
CA LEU A 55 3.93 7.97 11.58
C LEU A 55 3.08 8.97 12.37
N ALA A 56 3.63 9.57 13.43
CA ALA A 56 2.87 10.51 14.26
C ALA A 56 2.37 11.73 13.46
N PRO A 57 3.20 12.41 12.64
CA PRO A 57 2.72 13.55 11.85
C PRO A 57 1.63 13.20 10.83
N LEU A 58 1.63 11.97 10.30
CA LEU A 58 0.57 11.51 9.39
C LEU A 58 -0.75 11.22 10.12
N ILE A 59 -0.66 10.63 11.32
CA ILE A 59 -1.83 10.42 12.17
C ILE A 59 -2.45 11.77 12.55
N GLU A 60 -1.62 12.74 12.97
CA GLU A 60 -2.06 14.10 13.27
C GLU A 60 -2.63 14.84 12.06
N ALA A 61 -2.15 14.54 10.85
CA ALA A 61 -2.71 15.09 9.61
C ALA A 61 -4.08 14.49 9.24
N GLY A 62 -4.53 13.43 9.93
CA GLY A 62 -5.85 12.83 9.71
C GLY A 62 -6.01 12.09 8.38
N VAL A 63 -4.90 11.70 7.74
CA VAL A 63 -4.96 10.98 6.46
C VAL A 63 -5.20 9.49 6.67
N THR A 64 -5.82 8.84 5.68
CA THR A 64 -5.84 7.37 5.65
C THR A 64 -4.48 6.86 5.19
N LEU A 65 -3.87 5.99 5.98
CA LEU A 65 -2.61 5.35 5.64
C LEU A 65 -2.86 4.20 4.65
N LEU A 66 -1.98 4.03 3.66
CA LEU A 66 -1.97 2.87 2.76
C LEU A 66 -0.66 2.11 2.98
N PRO A 67 -0.65 1.09 3.85
CA PRO A 67 0.54 0.27 4.09
C PRO A 67 1.00 -0.41 2.81
N ASN A 68 2.30 -0.33 2.51
CA ASN A 68 2.88 -0.95 1.33
C ASN A 68 4.08 -1.84 1.61
N THR A 69 4.29 -2.81 0.73
CA THR A 69 5.31 -3.86 0.87
C THR A 69 6.68 -3.45 0.30
N SER A 70 6.95 -2.14 0.15
CA SER A 70 8.26 -1.66 -0.33
C SER A 70 9.40 -2.19 0.53
N GLY A 71 10.46 -2.67 -0.12
CA GLY A 71 11.66 -3.16 0.56
C GLY A 71 11.60 -4.62 1.00
N ALA A 72 10.49 -5.32 0.73
CA ALA A 72 10.43 -6.78 0.74
C ALA A 72 11.28 -7.34 -0.41
N LYS A 73 12.02 -8.41 -0.12
CA LYS A 73 12.87 -9.14 -1.07
C LYS A 73 12.22 -10.45 -1.53
N THR A 74 11.33 -11.00 -0.72
CA THR A 74 10.59 -12.24 -1.01
C THR A 74 9.09 -12.03 -0.97
N ALA A 75 8.32 -12.99 -1.52
CA ALA A 75 6.87 -12.96 -1.46
C ALA A 75 6.36 -13.08 -0.01
N GLU A 76 7.04 -13.88 0.80
CA GLU A 76 6.75 -14.11 2.21
C GLU A 76 6.95 -12.82 3.02
N GLU A 77 8.04 -12.08 2.77
CA GLU A 77 8.26 -10.78 3.38
C GLU A 77 7.18 -9.77 2.99
N ALA A 78 6.74 -9.78 1.72
CA ALA A 78 5.68 -8.90 1.25
C ALA A 78 4.33 -9.22 1.92
N ILE A 79 4.00 -10.51 2.03
CA ILE A 79 2.78 -10.97 2.72
C ILE A 79 2.82 -10.56 4.20
N PHE A 80 3.94 -10.80 4.87
CA PHE A 80 4.11 -10.43 6.28
C PHE A 80 4.01 -8.91 6.49
N ALA A 81 4.63 -8.12 5.62
CA ALA A 81 4.52 -6.66 5.67
C ALA A 81 3.08 -6.17 5.44
N ALA A 82 2.35 -6.77 4.50
CA ALA A 82 0.95 -6.45 4.24
C ALA A 82 0.05 -6.78 5.44
N GLN A 83 0.21 -7.96 6.05
CA GLN A 83 -0.54 -8.36 7.24
C GLN A 83 -0.28 -7.44 8.43
N THR A 84 1.00 -7.15 8.69
CA THR A 84 1.41 -6.25 9.77
C THR A 84 0.86 -4.86 9.55
N GLY A 85 1.03 -4.33 8.34
CA GLY A 85 0.53 -3.00 7.96
C GLY A 85 -0.97 -2.87 8.10
N ALA A 86 -1.74 -3.85 7.62
CA ALA A 86 -3.19 -3.86 7.76
C ALA A 86 -3.64 -3.83 9.23
N ARG A 87 -2.98 -4.62 10.08
CA ARG A 87 -3.25 -4.62 11.53
C ARG A 87 -2.92 -3.29 12.17
N SER A 88 -1.76 -2.70 11.85
CA SER A 88 -1.33 -1.41 12.40
C SER A 88 -2.19 -0.25 11.94
N ALA A 89 -2.66 -0.26 10.68
CA ALA A 89 -3.52 0.79 10.13
C ALA A 89 -5.01 0.64 10.52
N GLY A 90 -5.39 -0.47 11.15
CA GLY A 90 -6.77 -0.73 11.55
C GLY A 90 -7.73 -0.96 10.37
N HIS A 91 -7.22 -1.29 9.18
CA HIS A 91 -8.03 -1.56 8.00
C HIS A 91 -7.39 -2.57 7.05
N LYS A 92 -8.19 -3.11 6.14
CA LYS A 92 -7.80 -4.24 5.29
C LYS A 92 -7.14 -3.84 3.96
N LEU A 93 -7.07 -2.54 3.66
CA LEU A 93 -6.47 -2.02 2.42
C LEU A 93 -4.94 -1.99 2.49
N VAL A 94 -4.27 -2.61 1.51
CA VAL A 94 -2.80 -2.69 1.40
C VAL A 94 -2.32 -2.51 -0.03
N GLU A 95 -1.13 -1.92 -0.23
CA GLU A 95 -0.48 -1.77 -1.54
C GLU A 95 0.64 -2.82 -1.70
N ILE A 96 0.50 -3.69 -2.71
CA ILE A 96 1.50 -4.71 -3.02
C ILE A 96 2.49 -4.16 -4.05
N ARG A 97 3.77 -4.14 -3.65
CA ARG A 97 4.93 -3.84 -4.49
C ARG A 97 5.75 -5.08 -4.77
N ASN A 98 6.44 -5.08 -5.92
CA ASN A 98 7.22 -6.23 -6.36
C ASN A 98 8.38 -6.49 -5.39
N PRO A 99 8.44 -7.68 -4.77
CA PRO A 99 9.60 -8.10 -4.01
C PRO A 99 10.70 -8.47 -4.99
N SER A 100 11.47 -7.47 -5.36
CA SER A 100 12.61 -7.61 -6.24
C SER A 100 13.57 -6.52 -5.83
N GLY A 101 14.77 -6.90 -5.41
CA GLY A 101 15.87 -5.95 -5.13
C GLY A 101 16.33 -5.17 -6.38
N CYS A 102 15.58 -5.21 -7.48
CA CYS A 102 15.84 -4.51 -8.72
C CYS A 102 14.97 -3.24 -8.81
N PRO A 103 15.56 -2.04 -8.86
CA PRO A 103 14.83 -0.78 -9.03
C PRO A 103 14.00 -0.69 -10.32
N LEU A 104 14.31 -1.52 -11.34
CA LEU A 104 13.65 -1.57 -12.65
C LEU A 104 12.52 -2.59 -12.70
N ALA A 105 12.18 -3.22 -11.59
CA ALA A 105 11.18 -4.27 -11.58
C ALA A 105 9.81 -3.72 -11.95
N ILE A 106 9.35 -4.12 -13.12
CA ILE A 106 8.02 -3.84 -13.64
C ILE A 106 7.00 -4.41 -12.64
N ALA A 107 6.02 -3.60 -12.26
CA ALA A 107 4.93 -4.10 -11.45
C ALA A 107 4.06 -5.04 -12.30
N GLY A 108 3.43 -6.04 -11.68
CA GLY A 108 2.65 -7.06 -12.41
C GLY A 108 3.40 -8.36 -12.73
N SER A 109 4.36 -8.76 -11.90
CA SER A 109 4.96 -10.10 -11.97
C SER A 109 4.00 -11.18 -11.44
N ASP A 110 4.17 -12.44 -11.85
CA ASP A 110 3.44 -13.58 -11.30
C ASP A 110 3.55 -13.67 -9.77
N ARG A 111 4.66 -13.16 -9.20
CA ARG A 111 4.87 -13.07 -7.75
C ARG A 111 3.87 -12.12 -7.08
N ASN A 112 3.58 -10.97 -7.69
CA ASN A 112 2.58 -10.05 -7.16
C ASN A 112 1.17 -10.65 -7.20
N ALA A 113 0.85 -11.38 -8.29
CA ALA A 113 -0.45 -12.04 -8.42
C ALA A 113 -0.63 -13.13 -7.33
N LYS A 114 0.40 -13.95 -7.09
CA LYS A 114 0.38 -14.98 -6.02
C LYS A 114 0.25 -14.37 -4.63
N ALA A 115 1.00 -13.30 -4.35
CA ALA A 115 0.89 -12.59 -3.07
C ALA A 115 -0.50 -11.97 -2.90
N ALA A 116 -1.04 -11.33 -3.94
CA ALA A 116 -2.40 -10.79 -3.93
C ALA A 116 -3.45 -11.88 -3.70
N GLU A 117 -3.34 -13.03 -4.36
CA GLU A 117 -4.27 -14.15 -4.16
C GLU A 117 -4.23 -14.66 -2.71
N ALA A 118 -3.03 -14.82 -2.14
CA ALA A 118 -2.86 -15.25 -0.76
C ALA A 118 -3.48 -14.26 0.24
N LEU A 119 -3.30 -12.96 0.01
CA LEU A 119 -3.80 -11.89 0.89
C LEU A 119 -5.32 -11.72 0.75
N VAL A 120 -5.88 -11.83 -0.47
CA VAL A 120 -7.33 -11.79 -0.70
C VAL A 120 -8.03 -12.97 -0.02
N LYS A 121 -7.43 -14.17 -0.03
CA LYS A 121 -7.96 -15.33 0.72
C LYS A 121 -8.04 -15.09 2.22
N GLN A 122 -7.23 -14.17 2.75
CA GLN A 122 -7.24 -13.75 4.15
C GLN A 122 -8.17 -12.56 4.40
N GLY A 123 -8.88 -12.09 3.37
CA GLY A 123 -9.84 -10.99 3.46
C GLY A 123 -9.23 -9.60 3.34
N LEU A 124 -7.99 -9.47 2.87
CA LEU A 124 -7.35 -8.17 2.61
C LEU A 124 -7.75 -7.62 1.23
N TRP A 125 -7.84 -6.29 1.12
CA TRP A 125 -8.02 -5.60 -0.16
C TRP A 125 -6.67 -5.14 -0.69
N CYS A 126 -6.28 -5.70 -1.84
CA CYS A 126 -4.96 -5.48 -2.41
C CYS A 126 -5.01 -4.49 -3.58
N CYS A 127 -4.25 -3.39 -3.46
CA CYS A 127 -3.95 -2.49 -4.56
C CYS A 127 -2.59 -2.86 -5.16
N PRO A 128 -2.52 -3.45 -6.37
CA PRO A 128 -1.23 -3.72 -7.00
C PRO A 128 -0.60 -2.41 -7.49
N THR A 129 0.71 -2.26 -7.27
CA THR A 129 1.47 -1.14 -7.88
C THR A 129 1.41 -1.29 -9.41
N ALA A 130 1.32 -0.18 -10.14
CA ALA A 130 0.86 -0.15 -11.53
C ALA A 130 1.69 -1.00 -12.52
N ALA A 131 1.07 -2.06 -13.03
CA ALA A 131 0.93 -2.28 -14.47
C ALA A 131 -0.51 -2.77 -14.71
N ARG A 132 -1.33 -1.95 -15.38
CA ARG A 132 -2.76 -2.16 -15.67
C ARG A 132 -3.66 -2.46 -14.47
N ILE A 133 -4.31 -1.39 -13.97
CA ILE A 133 -5.38 -1.47 -12.96
C ILE A 133 -6.61 -2.13 -13.58
N ARG A 134 -6.90 -3.36 -13.16
CA ARG A 134 -8.29 -3.83 -12.96
C ARG A 134 -8.35 -4.18 -11.47
N CYS A 135 -8.88 -3.27 -10.66
CA CYS A 135 -9.05 -3.50 -9.23
C CYS A 135 -10.05 -4.65 -9.05
N CYS A 136 -9.55 -5.84 -8.69
CA CYS A 136 -10.39 -7.02 -8.47
C CYS A 136 -11.14 -6.90 -7.14
N ALA A 137 -12.29 -6.23 -7.16
CA ALA A 137 -13.27 -6.29 -6.08
C ALA A 137 -14.51 -7.13 -6.44
N SER A 138 -14.56 -7.77 -7.62
CA SER A 138 -15.67 -8.65 -7.99
C SER A 138 -15.28 -9.68 -9.06
N GLY A 139 -15.34 -10.97 -8.72
CA GLY A 139 -15.60 -12.05 -9.70
C GLY A 139 -14.40 -12.79 -10.28
N TRP A 140 -13.61 -13.49 -9.45
CA TRP A 140 -12.80 -14.61 -9.96
C TRP A 140 -13.64 -15.90 -9.96
N LYS A 141 -14.58 -16.01 -10.92
CA LYS A 141 -15.09 -17.32 -11.36
C LYS A 141 -14.64 -17.53 -12.81
N ARG A 142 -13.72 -18.49 -12.95
CA ARG A 142 -13.34 -19.23 -14.17
C ARG A 142 -12.71 -18.41 -15.31
N SER A 143 -11.43 -18.67 -15.57
CA SER A 143 -10.86 -18.83 -16.92
C SER A 143 -9.49 -19.50 -16.82
N ALA A 144 -9.47 -20.73 -16.29
CA ALA A 144 -8.39 -21.69 -16.50
C ALA A 144 -8.97 -22.84 -17.32
N ALA A 145 -9.30 -22.55 -18.58
CA ALA A 145 -9.60 -23.50 -19.64
C ALA A 145 -9.63 -22.70 -20.95
N ARG A 146 -8.88 -23.15 -21.96
CA ARG A 146 -8.58 -22.54 -23.28
C ARG A 146 -7.31 -21.69 -23.31
N ARG A 147 -6.15 -22.33 -23.43
CA ARG A 147 -5.56 -22.77 -24.71
C ARG A 147 -4.55 -23.87 -24.43
#